data_AF-A0AAU4EWE9-F1
#
_entry.id   AF-A0AAU4EWE9-F1
#
_cell.length_a   1.000
_cell.length_b   1.000
_cell.length_c   1.000
_cell.angle_alpha   90.00
_cell.angle_beta   90.00
_cell.angle_gamma   90.00
#
_symmetry.space_group_name_H-M   'P 1'
#
loop_
_entity.id
_entity.type
_entity.pdbx_description
1 polymer ?
#
loop_
_entity_poly.entity_id
_entity_poly.type
_entity_poly.pdbx_seq_one_letter_code
_entity_poly.pdbx_strand_id
1 'polypeptide(L)'
;MNAVLVVAALAVGVLATPASADVLPDRAQAVSLLETGGPGVARGAETALLGSPADLQAFLATGRYQAKDDDDRVLVTQVLSTGGPVAKRAAQQALSGTIDDVRAFLATGLARARVADDRIAVGQAMSTGGPTVNARAQQALDGTPADVRAFLETGLQQARDTDDRITTNQALAAGGPEVKAAAQTALDGDPADVRYFLALWKQVAAAGDAEVTAVQGQVDGAKAAKARHNGVAVQIAANQAAKLASDARKANADRLAAQQSKNQQDGQAAAGAEATAQQQAKEAAARAAQAKTDNDKLLADAADPALTVPNGRRASVYLLRNGGAAVKDAARAALSGSDDDVVTFVHSGLAVAQESDDRVAVAAIAADPKARPGLRQAARDALAGPYAGVAALLRTGDYPGRDTDDRVEVNQILAAGGPSTKPAAQKALDGTVADVREFLAHGQYVTHLIDLSVYATRTLSEGPEVVAVAQGVLDGPDSALQAYLDGELLKARARDAFTAQHVAKVNALVAEAAALA
;
A
#
# COMPACT_ATOMS: atom_id res chain seq x y z
N MET A 1 -48.16 78.43 38.12
CA MET A 1 -48.20 78.99 36.74
C MET A 1 -47.38 78.04 35.87
N ASN A 2 -48.04 77.09 35.19
CA ASN A 2 -48.46 77.18 33.77
C ASN A 2 -47.24 77.30 32.83
N ALA A 3 -47.01 76.47 31.80
CA ALA A 3 -47.90 75.56 31.10
C ALA A 3 -47.14 74.45 30.35
N VAL A 4 -47.90 73.42 30.05
CA VAL A 4 -47.68 72.25 29.19
C VAL A 4 -47.38 72.65 27.74
N LEU A 5 -46.51 71.89 27.06
CA LEU A 5 -46.60 71.64 25.62
C LEU A 5 -45.99 70.28 25.27
N VAL A 6 -46.86 69.39 24.81
CA VAL A 6 -46.63 68.06 24.24
C VAL A 6 -46.60 68.21 22.72
N VAL A 7 -45.56 67.73 22.02
CA VAL A 7 -45.56 67.30 20.61
C VAL A 7 -44.36 66.33 20.44
N ALA A 8 -44.56 65.01 20.46
CA ALA A 8 -44.80 64.08 19.35
C ALA A 8 -43.52 63.45 18.77
N ALA A 9 -43.53 62.12 18.74
CA ALA A 9 -42.48 61.22 18.29
C ALA A 9 -42.26 61.24 16.77
N LEU A 10 -41.02 60.99 16.36
CA LEU A 10 -40.69 60.39 15.07
C LEU A 10 -39.59 59.35 15.30
N ALA A 11 -40.03 58.12 15.52
CA ALA A 11 -39.19 56.94 15.45
C ALA A 11 -38.79 56.71 13.99
N VAL A 12 -37.52 56.92 13.67
CA VAL A 12 -36.95 56.40 12.42
C VAL A 12 -36.60 54.94 12.69
N GLY A 13 -37.56 54.06 12.40
CA GLY A 13 -37.31 52.63 12.29
C GLY A 13 -36.45 52.39 11.07
N VAL A 14 -35.18 52.04 11.28
CA VAL A 14 -34.41 51.31 10.28
C VAL A 14 -35.03 49.92 10.22
N LEU A 15 -35.88 49.68 9.22
CA LEU A 15 -36.25 48.33 8.82
C LEU A 15 -34.98 47.68 8.28
N ALA A 16 -34.30 46.89 9.13
CA ALA A 16 -33.54 45.77 8.62
C ALA A 16 -34.53 44.94 7.78
N THR A 17 -34.24 44.78 6.49
CA THR A 17 -35.01 43.89 5.64
C THR A 17 -34.97 42.49 6.26
N PRO A 18 -36.09 41.76 6.32
CA PRO A 18 -36.12 40.40 6.91
C PRO A 18 -35.15 39.43 6.21
N ALA A 19 -34.73 39.74 4.98
CA ALA A 19 -33.77 38.96 4.20
C ALA A 19 -32.36 38.84 4.81
N SER A 20 -31.91 39.75 5.68
CA SER A 20 -30.56 39.67 6.26
C SER A 20 -30.47 38.77 7.50
N ALA A 21 -31.59 38.53 8.19
CA ALA A 21 -31.63 37.70 9.40
C ALA A 21 -31.67 36.19 9.10
N ASP A 22 -32.34 35.79 8.00
CA ASP A 22 -32.54 34.38 7.64
C ASP A 22 -31.32 33.73 6.95
N VAL A 23 -30.35 34.53 6.48
CA VAL A 23 -29.19 34.05 5.69
C VAL A 23 -28.10 33.40 6.54
N LEU A 24 -27.92 33.82 7.80
CA LEU A 24 -26.88 33.23 8.68
C LEU A 24 -27.18 31.77 9.07
N PRO A 25 -28.43 31.43 9.49
CA PRO A 25 -28.81 30.02 9.68
C PRO A 25 -28.64 29.18 8.41
N ASP A 26 -28.99 29.72 7.24
CA ASP A 26 -28.87 29.05 5.95
C ASP A 26 -27.39 28.74 5.60
N ARG A 27 -26.49 29.72 5.79
CA ARG A 27 -25.05 29.52 5.54
C ARG A 27 -24.47 28.45 6.45
N ALA A 28 -24.79 28.47 7.74
CA ALA A 28 -24.36 27.44 8.68
C ALA A 28 -24.86 26.04 8.27
N GLN A 29 -26.10 25.94 7.80
CA GLN A 29 -26.65 24.68 7.29
C GLN A 29 -25.91 24.19 6.03
N ALA A 30 -25.61 25.07 5.08
CA ALA A 30 -24.86 24.70 3.89
C ALA A 30 -23.41 24.31 4.22
N VAL A 31 -22.76 24.97 5.17
CA VAL A 31 -21.42 24.57 5.65
C VAL A 31 -21.46 23.17 6.27
N SER A 32 -22.45 22.85 7.09
CA SER A 32 -22.62 21.48 7.59
C SER A 32 -22.77 20.47 6.45
N LEU A 33 -23.54 20.79 5.41
CA LEU A 33 -23.70 19.92 4.23
C LEU A 33 -22.41 19.82 3.38
N LEU A 34 -21.58 20.86 3.36
CA LEU A 34 -20.26 20.85 2.72
C LEU A 34 -19.30 19.88 3.42
N GLU A 35 -19.40 19.76 4.74
CA GLU A 35 -18.51 18.93 5.56
C GLU A 35 -18.97 17.47 5.69
N THR A 36 -20.29 17.26 5.82
CA THR A 36 -20.84 15.93 6.13
C THR A 36 -21.63 15.31 4.98
N GLY A 37 -21.93 16.08 3.93
CA GLY A 37 -22.67 15.60 2.76
C GLY A 37 -21.84 14.66 1.89
N GLY A 38 -22.53 13.89 1.06
CA GLY A 38 -21.88 13.14 -0.03
C GLY A 38 -21.24 14.07 -1.06
N PRO A 39 -20.42 13.55 -2.00
CA PRO A 39 -19.67 14.36 -2.96
C PRO A 39 -20.52 15.32 -3.81
N GLY A 40 -21.74 14.96 -4.17
CA GLY A 40 -22.72 15.78 -4.86
C GLY A 40 -23.30 16.85 -3.95
N VAL A 41 -23.76 16.48 -2.75
CA VAL A 41 -24.29 17.42 -1.75
C VAL A 41 -23.24 18.47 -1.37
N ALA A 42 -21.99 18.05 -1.13
CA ALA A 42 -20.91 18.94 -0.76
C ALA A 42 -20.56 19.93 -1.89
N ARG A 43 -20.55 19.49 -3.16
CA ARG A 43 -20.35 20.37 -4.32
C ARG A 43 -21.52 21.35 -4.52
N GLY A 44 -22.75 20.89 -4.28
CA GLY A 44 -23.93 21.74 -4.32
C GLY A 44 -23.88 22.82 -3.23
N ALA A 45 -23.49 22.45 -2.02
CA ALA A 45 -23.32 23.36 -0.90
C ALA A 45 -22.20 24.38 -1.13
N GLU A 46 -21.06 23.95 -1.70
CA GLU A 46 -19.98 24.85 -2.11
C GLU A 46 -20.46 25.88 -3.14
N THR A 47 -21.12 25.43 -4.21
CA THR A 47 -21.67 26.33 -5.24
C THR A 47 -22.64 27.34 -4.61
N ALA A 48 -23.52 26.88 -3.72
CA ALA A 48 -24.49 27.71 -3.02
C ALA A 48 -23.83 28.73 -2.08
N LEU A 49 -22.79 28.35 -1.33
CA LEU A 49 -22.03 29.23 -0.43
C LEU A 49 -21.25 30.32 -1.17
N LEU A 50 -20.84 30.05 -2.41
CA LEU A 50 -20.12 30.98 -3.28
C LEU A 50 -21.06 31.81 -4.19
N GLY A 51 -22.36 31.49 -4.19
CA GLY A 51 -23.38 32.15 -4.98
C GLY A 51 -24.12 33.26 -4.22
N SER A 52 -25.29 33.62 -4.73
CA SER A 52 -26.19 34.59 -4.12
C SER A 52 -26.98 33.98 -2.95
N PRO A 53 -27.57 34.80 -2.06
CA PRO A 53 -28.52 34.30 -1.06
C PRO A 53 -29.69 33.49 -1.66
N ALA A 54 -30.11 33.81 -2.88
CA ALA A 54 -31.16 33.05 -3.58
C ALA A 54 -30.67 31.65 -4.01
N ASP A 55 -29.41 31.52 -4.43
CA ASP A 55 -28.81 30.22 -4.75
C ASP A 55 -28.69 29.34 -3.51
N LEU A 56 -28.33 29.96 -2.38
CA LEU A 56 -28.29 29.29 -1.07
C LEU A 56 -29.66 28.77 -0.64
N GLN A 57 -30.69 29.63 -0.71
CA GLN A 57 -32.06 29.22 -0.39
C GLN A 57 -32.57 28.14 -1.34
N ALA A 58 -32.30 28.24 -2.65
CA ALA A 58 -32.71 27.23 -3.63
C ALA A 58 -32.05 25.87 -3.35
N PHE A 59 -30.75 25.86 -3.04
CA PHE A 59 -30.03 24.64 -2.68
C PHE A 59 -30.61 24.01 -1.41
N LEU A 60 -30.86 24.80 -0.36
CA LEU A 60 -31.42 24.29 0.89
C LEU A 60 -32.87 23.82 0.72
N ALA A 61 -33.68 24.52 -0.06
CA ALA A 61 -35.07 24.15 -0.27
C ALA A 61 -35.22 22.83 -1.05
N THR A 62 -34.46 22.65 -2.14
CA THR A 62 -34.65 21.52 -3.07
C THR A 62 -33.35 20.89 -3.55
N GLY A 63 -32.33 21.69 -3.86
CA GLY A 63 -31.09 21.21 -4.50
C GLY A 63 -30.33 20.14 -3.70
N ARG A 64 -30.30 20.25 -2.37
CA ARG A 64 -29.63 19.28 -1.49
C ARG A 64 -30.24 17.87 -1.55
N TYR A 65 -31.55 17.78 -1.80
CA TYR A 65 -32.23 16.48 -1.89
C TYR A 65 -31.93 15.82 -3.23
N GLN A 66 -31.92 16.58 -4.34
CA GLN A 66 -31.51 16.08 -5.65
C GLN A 66 -30.06 15.62 -5.65
N ALA A 67 -29.16 16.43 -5.09
CA ALA A 67 -27.76 16.07 -4.96
C ALA A 67 -27.56 14.81 -4.10
N LYS A 68 -28.36 14.65 -3.04
CA LYS A 68 -28.36 13.42 -2.23
C LYS A 68 -28.88 12.22 -3.02
N ASP A 69 -29.93 12.38 -3.82
CA ASP A 69 -30.46 11.32 -4.67
C ASP A 69 -29.41 10.83 -5.66
N ASP A 70 -28.68 11.75 -6.27
CA ASP A 70 -27.57 11.44 -7.18
C ASP A 70 -26.43 10.73 -6.45
N ASP A 71 -26.02 11.20 -5.27
CA ASP A 71 -25.00 10.56 -4.45
C ASP A 71 -25.40 9.12 -4.05
N ASP A 72 -26.63 8.92 -3.59
CA ASP A 72 -27.16 7.61 -3.22
C ASP A 72 -27.13 6.67 -4.46
N ARG A 73 -27.48 7.15 -5.65
CA ARG A 73 -27.41 6.36 -6.90
C ARG A 73 -25.98 6.04 -7.33
N VAL A 74 -25.04 6.97 -7.15
CA VAL A 74 -23.61 6.73 -7.40
C VAL A 74 -23.07 5.63 -6.49
N LEU A 75 -23.43 5.64 -5.20
CA LEU A 75 -23.03 4.59 -4.26
C LEU A 75 -23.53 3.20 -4.70
N VAL A 76 -24.78 3.11 -5.15
CA VAL A 76 -25.32 1.83 -5.67
C VAL A 76 -24.65 1.41 -6.98
N THR A 77 -24.33 2.37 -7.85
CA THR A 77 -23.58 2.10 -9.10
C THR A 77 -22.17 1.57 -8.80
N GLN A 78 -21.50 2.05 -7.76
CA GLN A 78 -20.21 1.51 -7.34
C GLN A 78 -20.32 0.04 -6.89
N VAL A 79 -21.44 -0.33 -6.22
CA VAL A 79 -21.72 -1.72 -5.87
C VAL A 79 -21.94 -2.59 -7.12
N LEU A 80 -22.55 -2.08 -8.19
CA LEU A 80 -22.65 -2.83 -9.46
C LEU A 80 -21.28 -3.17 -10.06
N SER A 81 -20.31 -2.26 -9.91
CA SER A 81 -18.95 -2.47 -10.42
C SER A 81 -18.20 -3.50 -9.57
N THR A 82 -18.25 -3.35 -8.24
CA THR A 82 -17.31 -4.02 -7.31
C THR A 82 -17.93 -5.14 -6.46
N GLY A 83 -19.25 -5.22 -6.35
CA GLY A 83 -19.95 -6.17 -5.48
C GLY A 83 -19.94 -7.61 -5.98
N GLY A 84 -20.29 -8.56 -5.11
CA GLY A 84 -20.55 -9.95 -5.48
C GLY A 84 -21.84 -10.11 -6.30
N PRO A 85 -22.09 -11.30 -6.87
CA PRO A 85 -23.20 -11.54 -7.79
C PRO A 85 -24.59 -11.28 -7.18
N VAL A 86 -24.79 -11.47 -5.87
CA VAL A 86 -26.04 -11.12 -5.18
C VAL A 86 -26.14 -9.61 -5.01
N ALA A 87 -25.08 -8.95 -4.54
CA ALA A 87 -25.03 -7.50 -4.39
C ALA A 87 -25.26 -6.75 -5.72
N LYS A 88 -24.68 -7.22 -6.83
CA LYS A 88 -24.88 -6.63 -8.15
C LYS A 88 -26.35 -6.72 -8.60
N ARG A 89 -26.98 -7.90 -8.47
CA ARG A 89 -28.39 -8.06 -8.84
C ARG A 89 -29.32 -7.18 -8.01
N ALA A 90 -29.10 -7.12 -6.70
CA ALA A 90 -29.88 -6.28 -5.80
C ALA A 90 -29.68 -4.79 -6.08
N ALA A 91 -28.45 -4.36 -6.38
CA ALA A 91 -28.14 -3.00 -6.79
C ALA A 91 -28.83 -2.61 -8.11
N GLN A 92 -28.87 -3.51 -9.10
CA GLN A 92 -29.54 -3.27 -10.39
C GLN A 92 -31.05 -3.10 -10.21
N GLN A 93 -31.67 -3.93 -9.36
CA GLN A 93 -33.08 -3.81 -9.00
C GLN A 93 -33.36 -2.47 -8.33
N ALA A 94 -32.54 -2.07 -7.35
CA ALA A 94 -32.69 -0.79 -6.66
C ALA A 94 -32.57 0.41 -7.61
N LEU A 95 -31.61 0.39 -8.54
CA LEU A 95 -31.41 1.48 -9.51
C LEU A 95 -32.54 1.59 -10.54
N SER A 96 -33.21 0.48 -10.85
CA SER A 96 -34.37 0.42 -11.75
C SER A 96 -35.66 0.89 -11.06
N GLY A 97 -35.64 1.08 -9.74
CA GLY A 97 -36.75 1.55 -8.93
C GLY A 97 -36.70 3.05 -8.61
N THR A 98 -37.47 3.42 -7.59
CA THR A 98 -37.55 4.76 -7.02
C THR A 98 -36.33 5.07 -6.15
N ILE A 99 -36.20 6.33 -5.70
CA ILE A 99 -35.13 6.67 -4.75
C ILE A 99 -35.31 5.95 -3.39
N ASP A 100 -36.55 5.60 -3.01
CA ASP A 100 -36.80 4.84 -1.80
C ASP A 100 -36.25 3.42 -1.91
N ASP A 101 -36.27 2.81 -3.10
CA ASP A 101 -35.66 1.51 -3.36
C ASP A 101 -34.12 1.57 -3.26
N VAL A 102 -33.51 2.63 -3.81
CA VAL A 102 -32.07 2.91 -3.68
C VAL A 102 -31.67 3.03 -2.22
N ARG A 103 -32.43 3.81 -1.43
CA ARG A 103 -32.15 4.02 0.00
C ARG A 103 -32.41 2.79 0.84
N ALA A 104 -33.48 2.04 0.58
CA ALA A 104 -33.76 0.77 1.25
C ALA A 104 -32.63 -0.24 1.00
N PHE A 105 -32.10 -0.28 -0.22
CA PHE A 105 -30.94 -1.08 -0.56
C PHE A 105 -29.69 -0.63 0.21
N LEU A 106 -29.34 0.66 0.20
CA LEU A 106 -28.17 1.16 0.95
C LEU A 106 -28.29 0.92 2.46
N ALA A 107 -29.49 1.11 3.02
CA ALA A 107 -29.73 0.98 4.46
C ALA A 107 -29.63 -0.47 4.95
N THR A 108 -30.16 -1.43 4.19
CA THR A 108 -30.22 -2.83 4.65
C THR A 108 -29.99 -3.88 3.56
N GLY A 109 -30.40 -3.61 2.32
CA GLY A 109 -30.29 -4.56 1.21
C GLY A 109 -28.85 -4.95 0.87
N LEU A 110 -27.93 -3.98 0.88
CA LEU A 110 -26.51 -4.20 0.61
C LEU A 110 -25.88 -5.14 1.64
N ALA A 111 -26.15 -4.91 2.93
CA ALA A 111 -25.63 -5.76 4.00
C ALA A 111 -26.14 -7.20 3.84
N ARG A 112 -27.44 -7.39 3.58
CA ARG A 112 -28.01 -8.72 3.34
C ARG A 112 -27.40 -9.41 2.12
N ALA A 113 -27.21 -8.65 1.03
CA ALA A 113 -26.60 -9.17 -0.19
C ALA A 113 -25.14 -9.59 0.02
N ARG A 114 -24.35 -8.79 0.76
CA ARG A 114 -22.97 -9.13 1.13
C ARG A 114 -22.88 -10.41 1.97
N VAL A 115 -23.78 -10.60 2.93
CA VAL A 115 -23.82 -11.85 3.71
C VAL A 115 -24.07 -13.06 2.82
N ALA A 116 -24.97 -12.93 1.83
CA ALA A 116 -25.23 -14.00 0.87
C ALA A 116 -24.00 -14.26 -0.02
N ASP A 117 -23.36 -13.21 -0.53
CA ASP A 117 -22.13 -13.31 -1.34
C ASP A 117 -20.97 -13.92 -0.55
N ASP A 118 -20.76 -13.52 0.70
CA ASP A 118 -19.72 -14.08 1.57
C ASP A 118 -19.98 -15.58 1.82
N ARG A 119 -21.22 -15.99 2.10
CA ARG A 119 -21.57 -17.42 2.24
C ARG A 119 -21.34 -18.21 0.95
N ILE A 120 -21.60 -17.61 -0.22
CA ILE A 120 -21.27 -18.21 -1.53
C ILE A 120 -19.76 -18.39 -1.66
N ALA A 121 -18.96 -17.36 -1.32
CA ALA A 121 -17.51 -17.41 -1.37
C ALA A 121 -16.94 -18.49 -0.44
N VAL A 122 -17.51 -18.66 0.76
CA VAL A 122 -17.15 -19.78 1.66
C VAL A 122 -17.50 -21.12 1.05
N GLY A 123 -18.69 -21.27 0.44
CA GLY A 123 -19.05 -22.50 -0.27
C GLY A 123 -18.10 -22.85 -1.42
N GLN A 124 -17.62 -21.85 -2.16
CA GLN A 124 -16.59 -22.03 -3.21
C GLN A 124 -15.23 -22.40 -2.62
N ALA A 125 -14.86 -21.83 -1.47
CA ALA A 125 -13.64 -22.22 -0.77
C ALA A 125 -13.72 -23.68 -0.28
N MET A 126 -14.89 -24.15 0.14
CA MET A 126 -15.09 -25.55 0.54
C MET A 126 -15.01 -26.53 -0.63
N SER A 127 -15.53 -26.17 -1.81
CA SER A 127 -15.51 -27.07 -2.98
C SER A 127 -14.11 -27.33 -3.53
N THR A 128 -13.16 -26.44 -3.24
CA THR A 128 -11.75 -26.53 -3.68
C THR A 128 -10.79 -26.76 -2.52
N GLY A 129 -11.28 -26.73 -1.28
CA GLY A 129 -10.49 -26.77 -0.06
C GLY A 129 -10.19 -28.17 0.46
N GLY A 130 -9.15 -28.27 1.29
CA GLY A 130 -8.81 -29.48 2.02
C GLY A 130 -9.65 -29.66 3.29
N PRO A 131 -9.37 -30.71 4.08
CA PRO A 131 -10.13 -31.03 5.29
C PRO A 131 -10.18 -29.88 6.31
N THR A 132 -9.09 -29.15 6.50
CA THR A 132 -9.03 -28.03 7.46
C THR A 132 -9.84 -26.84 6.95
N VAL A 133 -9.72 -26.50 5.67
CA VAL A 133 -10.57 -25.47 5.04
C VAL A 133 -12.03 -25.83 5.22
N ASN A 134 -12.43 -27.08 4.95
CA ASN A 134 -13.83 -27.53 5.05
C ASN A 134 -14.34 -27.46 6.49
N ALA A 135 -13.56 -27.92 7.47
CA ALA A 135 -13.94 -27.86 8.87
C ALA A 135 -14.10 -26.42 9.38
N ARG A 136 -13.14 -25.53 9.07
CA ARG A 136 -13.17 -24.13 9.49
C ARG A 136 -14.26 -23.33 8.76
N ALA A 137 -14.48 -23.60 7.48
CA ALA A 137 -15.56 -23.01 6.70
C ALA A 137 -16.93 -23.42 7.25
N GLN A 138 -17.13 -24.70 7.59
CA GLN A 138 -18.38 -25.17 8.20
C GLN A 138 -18.63 -24.47 9.53
N GLN A 139 -17.61 -24.40 10.40
CA GLN A 139 -17.70 -23.66 11.66
C GLN A 139 -18.10 -22.19 11.44
N ALA A 140 -17.56 -21.54 10.42
CA ALA A 140 -17.93 -20.16 10.08
C ALA A 140 -19.37 -20.04 9.56
N LEU A 141 -19.84 -21.00 8.76
CA LEU A 141 -21.21 -21.03 8.23
C LEU A 141 -22.28 -21.28 9.30
N ASP A 142 -21.93 -22.06 10.33
CA ASP A 142 -22.76 -22.34 11.52
C ASP A 142 -22.78 -21.16 12.50
N GLY A 143 -21.86 -20.20 12.33
CA GLY A 143 -21.74 -18.99 13.13
C GLY A 143 -22.53 -17.79 12.59
N THR A 144 -22.10 -16.62 13.03
CA THR A 144 -22.65 -15.32 12.64
C THR A 144 -22.09 -14.85 11.29
N PRO A 145 -22.70 -13.84 10.63
CA PRO A 145 -22.09 -13.21 9.46
C PRO A 145 -20.68 -12.67 9.69
N ALA A 146 -20.37 -12.23 10.92
CA ALA A 146 -19.02 -11.79 11.28
C ALA A 146 -18.01 -12.95 11.26
N ASP A 147 -18.43 -14.16 11.64
CA ASP A 147 -17.59 -15.36 11.60
C ASP A 147 -17.28 -15.79 10.16
N VAL A 148 -18.28 -15.73 9.28
CA VAL A 148 -18.11 -15.94 7.83
C VAL A 148 -17.09 -14.95 7.26
N ARG A 149 -17.21 -13.67 7.63
CA ARG A 149 -16.31 -12.63 7.16
C ARG A 149 -14.89 -12.80 7.69
N ALA A 150 -14.73 -13.07 8.98
CA ALA A 150 -13.44 -13.30 9.61
C ALA A 150 -12.72 -14.52 8.98
N PHE A 151 -13.47 -15.57 8.65
CA PHE A 151 -12.94 -16.70 7.90
C PHE A 151 -12.44 -16.27 6.52
N LEU A 152 -13.22 -15.54 5.73
CA LEU A 152 -12.76 -15.10 4.39
C LEU A 152 -11.56 -14.17 4.43
N GLU A 153 -11.49 -13.26 5.41
CA GLU A 153 -10.42 -12.27 5.51
C GLU A 153 -9.08 -12.85 5.97
N THR A 154 -9.10 -13.80 6.90
CA THR A 154 -7.85 -14.34 7.49
C THR A 154 -7.89 -15.85 7.70
N GLY A 155 -9.02 -16.41 8.14
CA GLY A 155 -9.13 -17.83 8.50
C GLY A 155 -8.94 -18.80 7.33
N LEU A 156 -9.36 -18.41 6.12
CA LEU A 156 -9.25 -19.21 4.91
C LEU A 156 -7.80 -19.45 4.53
N GLN A 157 -6.96 -18.41 4.58
CA GLN A 157 -5.54 -18.56 4.25
C GLN A 157 -4.83 -19.42 5.30
N GLN A 158 -5.11 -19.22 6.59
CA GLN A 158 -4.55 -20.06 7.65
C GLN A 158 -4.96 -21.53 7.53
N ALA A 159 -6.22 -21.79 7.17
CA ALA A 159 -6.71 -23.14 6.95
C ALA A 159 -6.05 -23.79 5.72
N ARG A 160 -5.87 -23.03 4.63
CA ARG A 160 -5.10 -23.47 3.46
C ARG A 160 -3.65 -23.79 3.80
N ASP A 161 -2.98 -22.91 4.54
CA ASP A 161 -1.59 -23.12 4.98
C ASP A 161 -1.46 -24.40 5.83
N THR A 162 -2.47 -24.69 6.66
CA THR A 162 -2.54 -25.92 7.44
C THR A 162 -2.72 -27.15 6.55
N ASP A 163 -3.65 -27.10 5.60
CA ASP A 163 -3.86 -28.19 4.63
C ASP A 163 -2.63 -28.43 3.72
N ASP A 164 -1.93 -27.37 3.33
CA ASP A 164 -0.69 -27.43 2.56
C ASP A 164 0.42 -28.12 3.38
N ARG A 165 0.54 -27.79 4.67
CA ARG A 165 1.48 -28.49 5.58
C ARG A 165 1.10 -29.95 5.79
N ILE A 166 -0.18 -30.28 5.89
CA ILE A 166 -0.66 -31.67 5.98
C ILE A 166 -0.26 -32.43 4.70
N THR A 167 -0.56 -31.86 3.53
CA THR A 167 -0.22 -32.45 2.22
C THR A 167 1.28 -32.64 2.06
N THR A 168 2.08 -31.71 2.57
CA THR A 168 3.54 -31.79 2.56
C THR A 168 4.05 -32.89 3.50
N ASN A 169 3.48 -33.04 4.71
CA ASN A 169 3.80 -34.15 5.61
C ASN A 169 3.42 -35.52 5.00
N GLN A 170 2.33 -35.61 4.24
CA GLN A 170 2.00 -36.83 3.52
C GLN A 170 3.02 -37.15 2.43
N ALA A 171 3.48 -36.14 1.69
CA ALA A 171 4.57 -36.30 0.72
C ALA A 171 5.88 -36.72 1.39
N LEU A 172 6.21 -36.16 2.56
CA LEU A 172 7.34 -36.58 3.38
C LEU A 172 7.22 -38.06 3.81
N ALA A 173 6.04 -38.51 4.22
CA ALA A 173 5.86 -39.90 4.65
C ALA A 173 6.00 -40.91 3.49
N ALA A 174 5.38 -40.60 2.34
CA ALA A 174 5.25 -41.52 1.20
C ALA A 174 6.37 -41.40 0.15
N GLY A 175 7.10 -40.28 0.13
CA GLY A 175 8.11 -39.98 -0.89
C GLY A 175 9.39 -40.82 -0.81
N GLY A 176 10.14 -40.84 -1.91
CA GLY A 176 11.51 -41.34 -1.90
C GLY A 176 12.47 -40.37 -1.20
N PRO A 177 13.76 -40.70 -1.10
CA PRO A 177 14.76 -39.89 -0.39
C PRO A 177 14.79 -38.42 -0.81
N GLU A 178 14.70 -38.12 -2.10
CA GLU A 178 14.75 -36.74 -2.61
C GLU A 178 13.47 -35.98 -2.25
N VAL A 179 12.28 -36.59 -2.43
CA VAL A 179 11.01 -35.97 -2.02
C VAL A 179 10.97 -35.72 -0.51
N LYS A 180 11.52 -36.64 0.28
CA LYS A 180 11.62 -36.50 1.74
C LYS A 180 12.45 -35.29 2.15
N ALA A 181 13.66 -35.17 1.60
CA ALA A 181 14.54 -34.05 1.89
C ALA A 181 13.94 -32.71 1.42
N ALA A 182 13.31 -32.67 0.24
CA ALA A 182 12.64 -31.48 -0.27
C ALA A 182 11.42 -31.07 0.57
N ALA A 183 10.60 -32.04 1.01
CA ALA A 183 9.45 -31.79 1.87
C ALA A 183 9.87 -31.28 3.25
N GLN A 184 10.92 -31.85 3.85
CA GLN A 184 11.46 -31.39 5.13
C GLN A 184 11.95 -29.94 5.03
N THR A 185 12.74 -29.63 3.99
CA THR A 185 13.23 -28.26 3.73
C THR A 185 12.08 -27.26 3.66
N ALA A 186 10.97 -27.62 3.00
CA ALA A 186 9.80 -26.76 2.90
C ALA A 186 9.06 -26.60 4.24
N LEU A 187 8.99 -27.67 5.05
CA LEU A 187 8.33 -27.65 6.37
C LEU A 187 9.09 -26.85 7.42
N ASP A 188 10.41 -26.76 7.28
CA ASP A 188 11.32 -25.95 8.10
C ASP A 188 11.28 -24.45 7.72
N GLY A 189 10.73 -24.14 6.55
CA GLY A 189 10.52 -22.79 6.03
C GLY A 189 9.16 -22.17 6.39
N ASP A 190 8.82 -21.11 5.66
CA ASP A 190 7.56 -20.37 5.79
C ASP A 190 6.41 -20.98 4.93
N PRO A 191 5.15 -20.51 5.06
CA PRO A 191 4.05 -21.03 4.24
C PRO A 191 4.26 -20.88 2.72
N ALA A 192 5.04 -19.90 2.25
CA ALA A 192 5.36 -19.76 0.83
C ALA A 192 6.31 -20.88 0.37
N ASP A 193 7.23 -21.32 1.22
CA ASP A 193 8.13 -22.45 0.93
C ASP A 193 7.34 -23.77 0.77
N VAL A 194 6.36 -23.99 1.64
CA VAL A 194 5.42 -25.13 1.56
C VAL A 194 4.65 -25.11 0.24
N ARG A 195 4.09 -23.94 -0.13
CA ARG A 195 3.38 -23.79 -1.41
C ARG A 195 4.29 -23.99 -2.62
N TYR A 196 5.51 -23.46 -2.59
CA TYR A 196 6.49 -23.66 -3.66
C TYR A 196 6.84 -25.14 -3.83
N PHE A 197 7.02 -25.86 -2.72
CA PHE A 197 7.21 -27.31 -2.76
C PHE A 197 6.04 -28.03 -3.43
N LEU A 198 4.81 -27.76 -2.99
CA LEU A 198 3.63 -28.42 -3.56
C LEU A 198 3.40 -28.08 -5.04
N ALA A 199 3.65 -26.83 -5.44
CA ALA A 199 3.42 -26.36 -6.80
C ALA A 199 4.47 -26.83 -7.80
N LEU A 200 5.74 -26.92 -7.36
CA LEU A 200 6.86 -27.17 -8.27
C LEU A 200 7.84 -28.21 -7.72
N TRP A 201 8.39 -27.97 -6.52
CA TRP A 201 9.58 -28.71 -6.06
C TRP A 201 9.33 -30.20 -5.79
N LYS A 202 8.11 -30.58 -5.40
CA LYS A 202 7.70 -31.97 -5.21
C LYS A 202 7.87 -32.79 -6.50
N GLN A 203 7.53 -32.21 -7.65
CA GLN A 203 7.66 -32.89 -8.94
C GLN A 203 9.13 -33.05 -9.33
N VAL A 204 9.95 -32.02 -9.08
CA VAL A 204 11.41 -32.07 -9.31
C VAL A 204 12.05 -33.16 -8.46
N ALA A 205 11.73 -33.20 -7.17
CA ALA A 205 12.25 -34.21 -6.25
C ALA A 205 11.78 -35.63 -6.62
N ALA A 206 10.51 -35.80 -7.01
CA ALA A 206 10.00 -37.10 -7.45
C ALA A 206 10.66 -37.58 -8.75
N ALA A 207 10.95 -36.67 -9.68
CA ALA A 207 11.73 -36.99 -10.87
C ALA A 207 13.17 -37.42 -10.52
N GLY A 208 13.79 -36.78 -9.51
CA GLY A 208 15.09 -37.19 -8.99
C GLY A 208 15.08 -38.60 -8.38
N ASP A 209 14.07 -38.93 -7.57
CA ASP A 209 13.89 -40.29 -7.03
C ASP A 209 13.75 -41.34 -8.15
N ALA A 210 12.97 -41.02 -9.19
CA ALA A 210 12.78 -41.89 -10.35
C ALA A 210 14.06 -42.06 -11.16
N GLU A 211 14.83 -40.98 -11.36
CA GLU A 211 16.13 -41.00 -12.03
C GLU A 211 17.12 -41.92 -11.31
N VAL A 212 17.30 -41.72 -10.00
CA VAL A 212 18.21 -42.53 -9.17
C VAL A 212 17.84 -44.01 -9.30
N THR A 213 16.54 -44.33 -9.22
CA THR A 213 16.05 -45.71 -9.35
C THR A 213 16.35 -46.30 -10.73
N ALA A 214 16.12 -45.54 -11.80
CA ALA A 214 16.35 -45.98 -13.16
C ALA A 214 17.85 -46.20 -13.45
N VAL A 215 18.71 -45.29 -12.98
CA VAL A 215 20.16 -45.40 -13.13
C VAL A 215 20.70 -46.58 -12.31
N GLN A 216 20.22 -46.79 -11.08
CA GLN A 216 20.57 -47.95 -10.27
C GLN A 216 20.17 -49.27 -10.97
N GLY A 217 18.99 -49.32 -11.58
CA GLY A 217 18.56 -50.50 -12.35
C GLY A 217 19.50 -50.84 -13.51
N GLN A 218 20.10 -49.83 -14.15
CA GLN A 218 21.12 -50.03 -15.19
C GLN A 218 22.45 -50.53 -14.59
N VAL A 219 22.86 -50.02 -13.42
CA VAL A 219 24.03 -50.54 -12.70
C VAL A 219 23.83 -52.03 -12.37
N ASP A 220 22.67 -52.40 -11.86
CA ASP A 220 22.38 -53.79 -11.49
C ASP A 220 22.30 -54.71 -12.73
N GLY A 221 21.71 -54.21 -13.82
CA GLY A 221 21.72 -54.87 -15.13
C GLY A 221 23.13 -55.10 -15.67
N ALA A 222 24.00 -54.10 -15.55
CA ALA A 222 25.42 -54.22 -15.91
C ALA A 222 26.15 -55.27 -15.07
N LYS A 223 25.93 -55.30 -13.75
CA LYS A 223 26.48 -56.33 -12.85
C LYS A 223 26.05 -57.74 -13.26
N ALA A 224 24.76 -57.92 -13.54
CA ALA A 224 24.20 -59.21 -13.97
C ALA A 224 24.74 -59.65 -15.35
N ALA A 225 24.88 -58.72 -16.30
CA ALA A 225 25.47 -58.99 -17.61
C ALA A 225 26.96 -59.38 -17.50
N LYS A 226 27.72 -58.70 -16.64
CA LYS A 226 29.13 -59.00 -16.36
C LYS A 226 29.30 -60.40 -15.78
N ALA A 227 28.44 -60.79 -14.84
CA ALA A 227 28.42 -62.14 -14.27
C ALA A 227 28.12 -63.23 -15.31
N ARG A 228 27.45 -62.89 -16.42
CA ARG A 228 27.18 -63.78 -17.56
C ARG A 228 28.21 -63.66 -18.68
N HIS A 229 29.30 -62.91 -18.47
CA HIS A 229 30.33 -62.62 -19.48
C HIS A 229 29.78 -61.98 -20.77
N ASN A 230 28.68 -61.23 -20.69
CA ASN A 230 28.08 -60.54 -21.83
C ASN A 230 28.51 -59.06 -21.86
N GLY A 231 29.72 -58.78 -22.38
CA GLY A 231 30.29 -57.42 -22.42
C GLY A 231 29.45 -56.41 -23.22
N VAL A 232 28.77 -56.84 -24.29
CA VAL A 232 27.88 -55.97 -25.08
C VAL A 232 26.72 -55.45 -24.22
N ALA A 233 26.08 -56.34 -23.44
CA ALA A 233 24.99 -55.94 -22.56
C ALA A 233 25.45 -55.03 -21.42
N VAL A 234 26.69 -55.20 -20.91
CA VAL A 234 27.29 -54.28 -19.93
C VAL A 234 27.45 -52.88 -20.54
N GLN A 235 28.00 -52.78 -21.75
CA GLN A 235 28.17 -51.50 -22.43
C GLN A 235 26.83 -50.81 -22.72
N ILE A 236 25.80 -51.57 -23.12
CA ILE A 236 24.46 -51.03 -23.36
C ILE A 236 23.89 -50.44 -22.06
N ALA A 237 24.00 -51.16 -20.94
CA ALA A 237 23.49 -50.68 -19.65
C ALA A 237 24.24 -49.43 -19.16
N ALA A 238 25.57 -49.41 -19.29
CA ALA A 238 26.39 -48.23 -18.98
C ALA A 238 25.99 -47.00 -19.82
N ASN A 239 25.79 -47.19 -21.13
CA ASN A 239 25.34 -46.13 -22.03
C ASN A 239 23.93 -45.64 -21.68
N GLN A 240 23.02 -46.55 -21.30
CA GLN A 240 21.67 -46.19 -20.86
C GLN A 240 21.67 -45.40 -19.55
N ALA A 241 22.50 -45.79 -18.56
CA ALA A 241 22.70 -45.04 -17.32
C ALA A 241 23.16 -43.60 -17.59
N ALA A 242 24.17 -43.44 -18.45
CA ALA A 242 24.68 -42.13 -18.84
C ALA A 242 23.62 -41.28 -19.57
N LYS A 243 22.83 -41.90 -20.46
CA LYS A 243 21.75 -41.22 -21.18
C LYS A 243 20.64 -40.74 -20.24
N LEU A 244 20.19 -41.58 -19.30
CA LEU A 244 19.17 -41.21 -18.31
C LEU A 244 19.59 -39.99 -17.50
N ALA A 245 20.83 -39.99 -17.00
CA ALA A 245 21.38 -38.85 -16.26
C ALA A 245 21.49 -37.59 -17.13
N SER A 246 21.86 -37.72 -18.40
CA SER A 246 21.91 -36.60 -19.34
C SER A 246 20.52 -36.00 -19.61
N ASP A 247 19.52 -36.85 -19.86
CA ASP A 247 18.15 -36.43 -20.14
C ASP A 247 17.53 -35.70 -18.94
N ALA A 248 17.76 -36.19 -17.72
CA ALA A 248 17.30 -35.55 -16.49
C ALA A 248 17.95 -34.18 -16.24
N ARG A 249 19.27 -34.05 -16.46
CA ARG A 249 19.96 -32.74 -16.39
C ARG A 249 19.38 -31.75 -17.40
N LYS A 250 19.09 -32.20 -18.62
CA LYS A 250 18.45 -31.36 -19.64
C LYS A 250 17.05 -30.90 -19.19
N ALA A 251 16.22 -31.81 -18.68
CA ALA A 251 14.89 -31.47 -18.19
C ALA A 251 14.94 -30.43 -17.05
N ASN A 252 15.90 -30.56 -16.13
CA ASN A 252 16.09 -29.58 -15.05
C ASN A 252 16.53 -28.21 -15.59
N ALA A 253 17.44 -28.17 -16.56
CA ALA A 253 17.88 -26.95 -17.21
C ALA A 253 16.73 -26.24 -17.96
N ASP A 254 15.91 -27.01 -18.70
CA ASP A 254 14.76 -26.47 -19.44
C ASP A 254 13.70 -25.90 -18.47
N ARG A 255 13.45 -26.56 -17.33
CA ARG A 255 12.57 -26.04 -16.25
C ARG A 255 13.10 -24.73 -15.68
N LEU A 256 14.39 -24.65 -15.38
CA LEU A 256 15.03 -23.45 -14.84
C LEU A 256 14.95 -22.28 -15.81
N ALA A 257 15.16 -22.52 -17.11
CA ALA A 257 14.98 -21.50 -18.14
C ALA A 257 13.54 -20.97 -18.19
N ALA A 258 12.54 -21.86 -18.07
CA ALA A 258 11.14 -21.45 -18.01
C ALA A 258 10.84 -20.63 -16.73
N GLN A 259 11.37 -21.05 -15.58
CA GLN A 259 11.21 -20.31 -14.32
C GLN A 259 11.85 -18.93 -14.40
N GLN A 260 13.06 -18.84 -14.96
CA GLN A 260 13.77 -17.58 -15.17
C GLN A 260 12.95 -16.64 -16.06
N SER A 261 12.43 -17.12 -17.20
CA SER A 261 11.58 -16.31 -18.08
C SER A 261 10.33 -15.78 -17.37
N LYS A 262 9.69 -16.62 -16.54
CA LYS A 262 8.54 -16.20 -15.74
C LYS A 262 8.93 -15.13 -14.71
N ASN A 263 10.02 -15.34 -13.96
CA ASN A 263 10.49 -14.37 -12.96
C ASN A 263 10.80 -13.00 -13.58
N GLN A 264 11.34 -12.96 -14.80
CA GLN A 264 11.58 -11.71 -15.54
C GLN A 264 10.28 -11.01 -15.91
N GLN A 265 9.28 -11.75 -16.39
CA GLN A 265 7.96 -11.19 -16.73
C GLN A 265 7.27 -10.62 -15.48
N ASP A 266 7.28 -11.38 -14.38
CA ASP A 266 6.71 -10.96 -13.10
C ASP A 266 7.44 -9.71 -12.56
N GLY A 267 8.77 -9.67 -12.67
CA GLY A 267 9.59 -8.50 -12.32
C GLY A 267 9.23 -7.26 -13.13
N GLN A 268 9.20 -7.37 -14.46
CA GLN A 268 8.85 -6.26 -15.35
C GLN A 268 7.42 -5.74 -15.11
N ALA A 269 6.47 -6.64 -14.84
CA ALA A 269 5.11 -6.27 -14.50
C ALA A 269 5.05 -5.49 -13.17
N ALA A 270 5.79 -5.94 -12.15
CA ALA A 270 5.89 -5.24 -10.87
C ALA A 270 6.55 -3.85 -11.04
N ALA A 271 7.61 -3.74 -11.84
CA ALA A 271 8.27 -2.47 -12.13
C ALA A 271 7.32 -1.47 -12.82
N GLY A 272 6.53 -1.93 -13.80
CA GLY A 272 5.52 -1.11 -14.47
C GLY A 272 4.40 -0.64 -13.53
N ALA A 273 3.97 -1.50 -12.61
CA ALA A 273 2.97 -1.16 -11.61
C ALA A 273 3.49 -0.09 -10.62
N GLU A 274 4.73 -0.25 -10.12
CA GLU A 274 5.33 0.72 -9.22
C GLU A 274 5.57 2.07 -9.90
N ALA A 275 6.07 2.08 -11.14
CA ALA A 275 6.23 3.31 -11.93
C ALA A 275 4.90 4.05 -12.11
N THR A 276 3.81 3.31 -12.36
CA THR A 276 2.46 3.89 -12.47
C THR A 276 2.00 4.50 -11.14
N ALA A 277 2.20 3.80 -10.02
CA ALA A 277 1.85 4.29 -8.70
C ALA A 277 2.65 5.55 -8.32
N GLN A 278 3.96 5.57 -8.61
CA GLN A 278 4.81 6.73 -8.39
C GLN A 278 4.37 7.93 -9.24
N GLN A 279 3.98 7.71 -10.50
CA GLN A 279 3.48 8.78 -11.37
C GLN A 279 2.16 9.36 -10.84
N GLN A 280 1.22 8.51 -10.41
CA GLN A 280 -0.03 8.95 -9.81
C GLN A 280 0.20 9.76 -8.52
N ALA A 281 1.16 9.34 -7.68
CA ALA A 281 1.53 10.08 -6.49
C ALA A 281 2.13 11.46 -6.82
N LYS A 282 3.00 11.55 -7.83
CA LYS A 282 3.57 12.83 -8.31
C LYS A 282 2.48 13.77 -8.84
N GLU A 283 1.56 13.26 -9.65
CA GLU A 283 0.44 14.04 -10.18
C GLU A 283 -0.53 14.49 -9.09
N ALA A 284 -0.79 13.65 -8.07
CA ALA A 284 -1.58 14.03 -6.91
C ALA A 284 -0.89 15.14 -6.10
N ALA A 285 0.42 15.01 -5.85
CA ALA A 285 1.21 16.03 -5.16
C ALA A 285 1.25 17.36 -5.93
N ALA A 286 1.46 17.30 -7.25
CA ALA A 286 1.45 18.49 -8.12
C ALA A 286 0.09 19.19 -8.11
N ARG A 287 -1.02 18.43 -8.18
CA ARG A 287 -2.38 18.98 -8.07
C ARG A 287 -2.63 19.62 -6.70
N ALA A 288 -2.18 19.00 -5.61
CA ALA A 288 -2.31 19.57 -4.27
C ALA A 288 -1.51 20.88 -4.12
N ALA A 289 -0.27 20.91 -4.64
CA ALA A 289 0.57 22.11 -4.63
C ALA A 289 -0.02 23.25 -5.48
N GLN A 290 -0.59 22.92 -6.64
CA GLN A 290 -1.29 23.90 -7.48
C GLN A 290 -2.53 24.45 -6.77
N ALA A 291 -3.36 23.58 -6.17
CA ALA A 291 -4.54 24.02 -5.44
C ALA A 291 -4.20 24.94 -4.26
N LYS A 292 -3.08 24.68 -3.56
CA LYS A 292 -2.55 25.58 -2.54
C LYS A 292 -2.14 26.93 -3.13
N THR A 293 -1.39 26.92 -4.23
CA THR A 293 -0.93 28.14 -4.90
C THR A 293 -2.11 29.01 -5.36
N ASP A 294 -3.14 28.39 -5.93
CA ASP A 294 -4.36 29.08 -6.34
C ASP A 294 -5.09 29.69 -5.14
N ASN A 295 -5.14 28.99 -4.01
CA ASN A 295 -5.70 29.51 -2.77
C ASN A 295 -4.90 30.68 -2.18
N ASP A 296 -3.57 30.59 -2.16
CA ASP A 296 -2.69 31.66 -1.69
C ASP A 296 -2.88 32.93 -2.55
N LYS A 297 -3.09 32.75 -3.87
CA LYS A 297 -3.43 33.86 -4.78
C LYS A 297 -4.79 34.48 -4.45
N LEU A 298 -5.82 33.68 -4.16
CA LEU A 298 -7.13 34.20 -3.73
C LEU A 298 -7.00 35.08 -2.49
N LEU A 299 -6.22 34.62 -1.50
CA LEU A 299 -5.96 35.39 -0.28
C LEU A 299 -5.16 36.66 -0.54
N ALA A 300 -4.19 36.65 -1.46
CA ALA A 300 -3.45 37.84 -1.84
C ALA A 300 -4.35 38.87 -2.56
N ASP A 301 -5.16 38.42 -3.52
CA ASP A 301 -6.11 39.26 -4.25
C ASP A 301 -7.20 39.83 -3.32
N ALA A 302 -7.51 39.15 -2.21
CA ALA A 302 -8.47 39.61 -1.20
C ALA A 302 -8.02 40.87 -0.42
N ALA A 303 -6.79 41.36 -0.65
CA ALA A 303 -6.34 42.67 -0.17
C ALA A 303 -7.07 43.85 -0.85
N ASP A 304 -7.63 43.64 -2.05
CA ASP A 304 -8.59 44.57 -2.66
C ASP A 304 -9.93 44.46 -1.92
N PRO A 305 -10.46 45.55 -1.33
CA PRO A 305 -11.76 45.54 -0.65
C PRO A 305 -12.92 44.99 -1.51
N ALA A 306 -12.87 45.16 -2.83
CA ALA A 306 -13.89 44.62 -3.74
C ALA A 306 -13.81 43.09 -3.86
N LEU A 307 -12.66 42.49 -3.59
CA LEU A 307 -12.39 41.05 -3.70
C LEU A 307 -12.33 40.34 -2.35
N THR A 308 -12.24 41.07 -1.23
CA THR A 308 -12.06 40.49 0.11
C THR A 308 -13.10 39.41 0.43
N VAL A 309 -14.38 39.72 0.25
CA VAL A 309 -15.48 38.78 0.54
C VAL A 309 -15.53 37.61 -0.46
N PRO A 310 -15.62 37.83 -1.79
CA PRO A 310 -15.75 36.72 -2.73
C PRO A 310 -14.52 35.80 -2.73
N ASN A 311 -13.30 36.34 -2.67
CA ASN A 311 -12.10 35.51 -2.60
C ASN A 311 -11.90 34.91 -1.20
N GLY A 312 -12.25 35.62 -0.13
CA GLY A 312 -12.22 35.11 1.24
C GLY A 312 -13.13 33.89 1.43
N ARG A 313 -14.34 33.89 0.84
CA ARG A 313 -15.24 32.72 0.85
C ARG A 313 -14.65 31.55 0.07
N ARG A 314 -14.13 31.78 -1.14
CA ARG A 314 -13.46 30.72 -1.94
C ARG A 314 -12.27 30.13 -1.20
N ALA A 315 -11.46 30.98 -0.56
CA ALA A 315 -10.32 30.53 0.21
C ALA A 315 -10.75 29.74 1.46
N SER A 316 -11.81 30.17 2.13
CA SER A 316 -12.37 29.45 3.27
C SER A 316 -12.85 28.04 2.90
N VAL A 317 -13.43 27.83 1.72
CA VAL A 317 -13.80 26.47 1.24
C VAL A 317 -12.58 25.56 1.11
N TYR A 318 -11.50 26.07 0.50
CA TYR A 318 -10.24 25.32 0.39
C TYR A 318 -9.67 25.01 1.78
N LEU A 319 -9.63 25.99 2.68
CA LEU A 319 -9.06 25.87 4.02
C LEU A 319 -9.90 24.98 4.94
N LEU A 320 -11.22 24.94 4.76
CA LEU A 320 -12.10 24.01 5.47
C LEU A 320 -11.77 22.54 5.16
N ARG A 321 -11.27 22.26 3.96
CA ARG A 321 -10.88 20.91 3.54
C ARG A 321 -9.41 20.59 3.90
N ASN A 322 -8.51 21.56 3.69
CA ASN A 322 -7.07 21.33 3.67
C ASN A 322 -6.30 21.96 4.86
N GLY A 323 -6.95 22.79 5.68
CA GLY A 323 -6.32 23.46 6.83
C GLY A 323 -6.09 22.55 8.03
N GLY A 324 -5.31 23.06 8.99
CA GLY A 324 -5.24 22.48 10.34
C GLY A 324 -6.55 22.68 11.12
N ALA A 325 -6.62 22.19 12.35
CA ALA A 325 -7.86 22.18 13.12
C ALA A 325 -8.40 23.58 13.38
N ALA A 326 -7.56 24.50 13.86
CA ALA A 326 -7.95 25.88 14.12
C ALA A 326 -8.28 26.64 12.82
N VAL A 327 -7.51 26.42 11.75
CA VAL A 327 -7.78 27.02 10.44
C VAL A 327 -9.12 26.54 9.88
N LYS A 328 -9.45 25.25 10.03
CA LYS A 328 -10.75 24.70 9.64
C LYS A 328 -11.89 25.35 10.42
N ASP A 329 -11.73 25.51 11.73
CA ASP A 329 -12.74 26.14 12.59
C ASP A 329 -12.96 27.61 12.22
N ALA A 330 -11.88 28.35 11.96
CA ALA A 330 -11.94 29.75 11.52
C ALA A 330 -12.58 29.88 10.13
N ALA A 331 -12.22 29.00 9.18
CA ALA A 331 -12.83 28.96 7.86
C ALA A 331 -14.32 28.59 7.91
N ARG A 332 -14.71 27.68 8.81
CA ARG A 332 -16.11 27.31 9.07
C ARG A 332 -16.90 28.53 9.57
N ALA A 333 -16.35 29.26 10.54
CA ALA A 333 -16.96 30.47 11.06
C ALA A 333 -17.14 31.55 9.98
N ALA A 334 -16.12 31.77 9.14
CA ALA A 334 -16.18 32.72 8.03
C ALA A 334 -17.27 32.34 6.99
N LEU A 335 -17.36 31.06 6.63
CA LEU A 335 -18.37 30.59 5.67
C LEU A 335 -19.80 30.66 6.22
N SER A 336 -19.96 30.38 7.51
CA SER A 336 -21.27 30.40 8.20
C SER A 336 -21.73 31.81 8.56
N GLY A 337 -20.78 32.75 8.65
CA GLY A 337 -21.00 34.11 9.10
C GLY A 337 -21.43 35.10 8.01
N SER A 338 -21.50 36.36 8.43
CA SER A 338 -21.75 37.53 7.61
C SER A 338 -20.57 37.84 6.69
N ASP A 339 -20.68 38.91 5.89
CA ASP A 339 -19.55 39.38 5.08
C ASP A 339 -18.47 40.03 5.95
N ASP A 340 -18.84 40.65 7.08
CA ASP A 340 -17.91 41.21 8.06
C ASP A 340 -17.07 40.12 8.74
N ASP A 341 -17.64 38.93 8.96
CA ASP A 341 -16.92 37.77 9.49
C ASP A 341 -15.87 37.27 8.49
N VAL A 342 -16.17 37.29 7.19
CA VAL A 342 -15.20 36.95 6.14
C VAL A 342 -14.08 37.99 6.08
N VAL A 343 -14.41 39.28 6.16
CA VAL A 343 -13.39 40.35 6.21
C VAL A 343 -12.49 40.17 7.43
N THR A 344 -13.08 39.90 8.60
CA THR A 344 -12.33 39.67 9.86
C THR A 344 -11.42 38.45 9.73
N PHE A 345 -11.91 37.36 9.15
CA PHE A 345 -11.13 36.16 8.88
C PHE A 345 -9.94 36.45 7.97
N VAL A 346 -10.16 37.08 6.82
CA VAL A 346 -9.08 37.38 5.85
C VAL A 346 -8.03 38.31 6.45
N HIS A 347 -8.43 39.37 7.17
CA HIS A 347 -7.48 40.35 7.69
C HIS A 347 -6.72 39.91 8.94
N SER A 348 -7.31 39.04 9.77
CA SER A 348 -6.70 38.71 11.08
C SER A 348 -6.98 37.28 11.54
N GLY A 349 -8.19 36.76 11.34
CA GLY A 349 -8.59 35.46 11.89
C GLY A 349 -7.77 34.29 11.34
N LEU A 350 -7.42 34.32 10.04
CA LEU A 350 -6.61 33.28 9.41
C LEU A 350 -5.20 33.20 10.03
N ALA A 351 -4.55 34.34 10.27
CA ALA A 351 -3.21 34.37 10.84
C ALA A 351 -3.18 33.82 12.27
N VAL A 352 -4.19 34.16 13.09
CA VAL A 352 -4.34 33.63 14.46
C VAL A 352 -4.57 32.12 14.44
N ALA A 353 -5.42 31.64 13.54
CA ALA A 353 -5.72 30.22 13.41
C ALA A 353 -4.49 29.42 12.93
N GLN A 354 -3.74 29.94 11.96
CA GLN A 354 -2.48 29.37 11.51
C GLN A 354 -1.45 29.28 12.63
N GLU A 355 -1.28 30.36 13.41
CA GLU A 355 -0.39 30.35 14.57
C GLU A 355 -0.79 29.27 15.60
N SER A 356 -2.09 29.11 15.86
CA SER A 356 -2.58 28.07 16.77
C SER A 356 -2.22 26.67 16.26
N ASP A 357 -2.47 26.38 14.98
CA ASP A 357 -2.14 25.08 14.39
C ASP A 357 -0.62 24.83 14.36
N ASP A 358 0.18 25.84 14.01
CA ASP A 358 1.63 25.76 13.99
C ASP A 358 2.21 25.50 15.39
N ARG A 359 1.67 26.15 16.42
CA ARG A 359 2.07 25.89 17.81
C ARG A 359 1.72 24.48 18.26
N VAL A 360 0.57 23.94 17.85
CA VAL A 360 0.22 22.53 18.11
C VAL A 360 1.20 21.60 17.42
N ALA A 361 1.56 21.87 16.16
CA ALA A 361 2.54 21.08 15.42
C ALA A 361 3.92 21.09 16.09
N VAL A 362 4.41 22.25 16.52
CA VAL A 362 5.69 22.35 17.23
C VAL A 362 5.63 21.70 18.62
N ALA A 363 4.49 21.77 19.32
CA ALA A 363 4.31 21.05 20.58
C ALA A 363 4.39 19.53 20.41
N ALA A 364 3.86 18.99 19.30
CA ALA A 364 4.01 17.59 18.97
C ALA A 364 5.49 17.21 18.74
N ILE A 365 6.27 18.04 18.04
CA ILE A 365 7.72 17.85 17.87
C ILE A 365 8.44 17.84 19.23
N ALA A 366 8.10 18.77 20.13
CA ALA A 366 8.70 18.85 21.46
C ALA A 366 8.43 17.61 22.33
N ALA A 367 7.27 16.97 22.14
CA ALA A 367 6.81 15.80 22.89
C ALA A 367 7.25 14.46 22.28
N ASP A 368 7.59 14.40 20.99
CA ASP A 368 7.95 13.15 20.32
C ASP A 368 9.27 12.59 20.87
N PRO A 369 9.28 11.40 21.51
CA PRO A 369 10.51 10.79 22.01
C PRO A 369 11.48 10.35 20.90
N LYS A 370 11.00 10.18 19.66
CA LYS A 370 11.83 9.80 18.50
C LYS A 370 12.51 11.01 17.85
N ALA A 371 12.03 12.22 18.08
CA ALA A 371 12.65 13.43 17.56
C ALA A 371 14.02 13.66 18.22
N ARG A 372 14.97 14.18 17.43
CA ARG A 372 16.34 14.46 17.89
C ARG A 372 16.33 15.37 19.12
N PRO A 373 17.15 15.13 20.15
CA PRO A 373 17.14 15.92 21.38
C PRO A 373 17.27 17.43 21.17
N GLY A 374 18.15 17.86 20.25
CA GLY A 374 18.31 19.27 19.89
C GLY A 374 17.06 19.88 19.27
N LEU A 375 16.41 19.16 18.36
CA LEU A 375 15.15 19.59 17.74
C LEU A 375 14.02 19.72 18.78
N ARG A 376 13.91 18.78 19.72
CA ARG A 376 12.91 18.86 20.80
C ARG A 376 13.14 20.07 21.70
N GLN A 377 14.40 20.40 21.97
CA GLN A 377 14.73 21.59 22.76
C GLN A 377 14.39 22.87 21.99
N ALA A 378 14.80 22.95 20.72
CA ALA A 378 14.46 24.10 19.88
C ALA A 378 12.95 24.30 19.71
N ALA A 379 12.18 23.21 19.66
CA ALA A 379 10.72 23.26 19.67
C ALA A 379 10.16 23.86 20.96
N ARG A 380 10.68 23.45 22.14
CA ARG A 380 10.30 24.05 23.43
C ARG A 380 10.65 25.55 23.50
N ASP A 381 11.83 25.91 23.02
CA ASP A 381 12.29 27.30 23.03
C ASP A 381 11.46 28.17 22.07
N ALA A 382 11.13 27.65 20.88
CA ALA A 382 10.26 28.32 19.91
C ALA A 382 8.84 28.53 20.47
N LEU A 383 8.29 27.56 21.18
CA LEU A 383 6.96 27.68 21.83
C LEU A 383 6.94 28.74 22.94
N ALA A 384 8.05 28.90 23.67
CA ALA A 384 8.20 29.95 24.68
C ALA A 384 8.44 31.35 24.09
N GLY A 385 8.72 31.43 22.78
CA GLY A 385 9.07 32.64 22.06
C GLY A 385 7.97 33.22 21.15
N PRO A 386 8.32 34.24 20.34
CA PRO A 386 7.40 34.84 19.38
C PRO A 386 7.08 33.87 18.22
N TYR A 387 5.92 34.08 17.59
CA TYR A 387 5.44 33.23 16.48
C TYR A 387 6.46 33.07 15.34
N ALA A 388 7.24 34.11 15.04
CA ALA A 388 8.29 34.04 14.03
C ALA A 388 9.27 32.87 14.25
N GLY A 389 9.55 32.49 15.50
CA GLY A 389 10.37 31.33 15.83
C GLY A 389 9.67 29.99 15.56
N VAL A 390 8.38 29.88 15.90
CA VAL A 390 7.53 28.71 15.60
C VAL A 390 7.46 28.48 14.08
N ALA A 391 7.10 29.51 13.33
CA ALA A 391 6.98 29.46 11.88
C ALA A 391 8.33 29.18 11.21
N ALA A 392 9.43 29.78 11.71
CA ALA A 392 10.76 29.51 11.18
C ALA A 392 11.17 28.04 11.38
N LEU A 393 10.93 27.48 12.57
CA LEU A 393 11.24 26.09 12.88
C LEU A 393 10.47 25.13 11.97
N LEU A 394 9.16 25.34 11.75
CA LEU A 394 8.37 24.51 10.85
C LEU A 394 8.81 24.64 9.38
N ARG A 395 9.18 25.85 8.97
CA ARG A 395 9.56 26.13 7.58
C ARG A 395 10.93 25.56 7.22
N THR A 396 11.91 25.63 8.10
CA THR A 396 13.31 25.24 7.79
C THR A 396 13.72 23.92 8.44
N GLY A 397 13.05 23.53 9.53
CA GLY A 397 13.49 22.45 10.41
C GLY A 397 14.86 22.70 11.04
N ASP A 398 15.37 23.93 10.99
CA ASP A 398 16.73 24.25 11.43
C ASP A 398 16.75 24.56 12.93
N TYR A 399 17.81 24.12 13.61
CA TYR A 399 17.96 24.28 15.06
C TYR A 399 19.43 24.27 15.48
N PRO A 400 19.78 24.90 16.63
CA PRO A 400 21.14 24.87 17.15
C PRO A 400 21.67 23.45 17.33
N GLY A 401 22.78 23.12 16.69
CA GLY A 401 23.41 21.79 16.75
C GLY A 401 22.96 20.81 15.66
N ARG A 402 22.02 21.18 14.79
CA ARG A 402 21.56 20.32 13.67
C ARG A 402 22.69 19.79 12.82
N ASP A 403 23.69 20.62 12.51
CA ASP A 403 24.82 20.22 11.66
C ASP A 403 25.64 19.09 12.28
N THR A 404 25.73 19.07 13.61
CA THR A 404 26.41 18.00 14.35
C THR A 404 25.57 16.73 14.31
N ASP A 405 24.26 16.83 14.56
CA ASP A 405 23.35 15.70 14.49
C ASP A 405 23.33 15.07 13.09
N ASP A 406 23.23 15.89 12.04
CA ASP A 406 23.25 15.46 10.64
C ASP A 406 24.56 14.72 10.31
N ARG A 407 25.72 15.25 10.75
CA ARG A 407 27.01 14.57 10.57
C ARG A 407 27.11 13.27 11.36
N VAL A 408 26.53 13.17 12.55
CA VAL A 408 26.48 11.92 13.32
C VAL A 408 25.65 10.88 12.57
N GLU A 409 24.51 11.26 12.01
CA GLU A 409 23.67 10.36 11.22
C GLU A 409 24.39 9.87 9.96
N VAL A 410 25.06 10.76 9.22
CA VAL A 410 25.88 10.34 8.07
C VAL A 410 27.02 9.41 8.48
N ASN A 411 27.65 9.62 9.64
CA ASN A 411 28.67 8.69 10.15
C ASN A 411 28.07 7.30 10.49
N GLN A 412 26.85 7.24 11.02
CA GLN A 412 26.15 5.97 11.27
C GLN A 412 25.84 5.25 9.95
N ILE A 413 25.38 5.98 8.94
CA ILE A 413 25.14 5.45 7.58
C ILE A 413 26.45 4.99 6.93
N LEU A 414 27.54 5.76 7.06
CA LEU A 414 28.88 5.39 6.59
C LEU A 414 29.35 4.07 7.21
N ALA A 415 29.15 3.90 8.52
CA ALA A 415 29.56 2.69 9.23
C ALA A 415 28.80 1.44 8.74
N ALA A 416 27.50 1.56 8.51
CA ALA A 416 26.64 0.47 8.04
C ALA A 416 26.64 0.27 6.51
N GLY A 417 27.08 1.27 5.74
CA GLY A 417 26.92 1.33 4.29
C GLY A 417 27.76 0.33 3.49
N GLY A 418 27.33 0.08 2.26
CA GLY A 418 28.04 -0.75 1.29
C GLY A 418 29.05 0.02 0.43
N PRO A 419 29.58 -0.63 -0.63
CA PRO A 419 30.62 -0.10 -1.51
C PRO A 419 30.34 1.27 -2.16
N SER A 420 29.08 1.63 -2.35
CA SER A 420 28.61 2.86 -2.99
C SER A 420 28.20 3.88 -1.94
N THR A 421 27.49 3.45 -0.90
CA THR A 421 27.07 4.34 0.20
C THR A 421 28.28 4.87 0.97
N LYS A 422 29.31 4.07 1.22
CA LYS A 422 30.51 4.49 1.97
C LYS A 422 31.24 5.69 1.35
N PRO A 423 31.74 5.62 0.11
CA PRO A 423 32.43 6.76 -0.50
C PRO A 423 31.54 7.99 -0.67
N ALA A 424 30.24 7.80 -0.91
CA ALA A 424 29.29 8.92 -1.00
C ALA A 424 29.07 9.62 0.35
N ALA A 425 28.90 8.85 1.43
CA ALA A 425 28.78 9.37 2.78
C ALA A 425 30.08 10.08 3.20
N GLN A 426 31.25 9.51 2.89
CA GLN A 426 32.54 10.16 3.16
C GLN A 426 32.67 11.48 2.41
N LYS A 427 32.34 11.51 1.11
CA LYS A 427 32.34 12.73 0.30
C LYS A 427 31.43 13.80 0.89
N ALA A 428 30.26 13.42 1.41
CA ALA A 428 29.34 14.34 2.07
C ALA A 428 29.93 14.90 3.37
N LEU A 429 30.59 14.06 4.17
CA LEU A 429 31.27 14.48 5.41
C LEU A 429 32.47 15.40 5.15
N ASP A 430 33.21 15.18 4.06
CA ASP A 430 34.33 16.04 3.64
C ASP A 430 33.87 17.38 3.04
N GLY A 431 32.59 17.47 2.68
CA GLY A 431 31.97 18.64 2.09
C GLY A 431 31.36 19.62 3.10
N THR A 432 30.50 20.48 2.56
CA THR A 432 29.71 21.46 3.30
C THR A 432 28.55 20.81 4.04
N VAL A 433 27.92 21.54 4.97
CA VAL A 433 26.67 21.10 5.61
C VAL A 433 25.56 20.87 4.58
N ALA A 434 25.55 21.62 3.47
CA ALA A 434 24.61 21.39 2.38
C ALA A 434 24.83 20.02 1.73
N ASP A 435 26.08 19.58 1.57
CA ASP A 435 26.41 18.25 1.03
C ASP A 435 25.98 17.13 1.98
N VAL A 436 26.16 17.31 3.30
CA VAL A 436 25.66 16.38 4.33
C VAL A 436 24.14 16.24 4.24
N ARG A 437 23.42 17.38 4.17
CA ARG A 437 21.95 17.39 4.12
C ARG A 437 21.41 16.82 2.81
N GLU A 438 22.07 17.11 1.67
CA GLU A 438 21.69 16.53 0.38
C GLU A 438 21.89 15.01 0.35
N PHE A 439 22.98 14.52 0.98
CA PHE A 439 23.18 13.09 1.14
C PHE A 439 22.09 12.46 2.01
N LEU A 440 21.73 13.05 3.16
CA LEU A 440 20.64 12.55 3.99
C LEU A 440 19.28 12.59 3.29
N ALA A 441 18.99 13.65 2.53
CA ALA A 441 17.70 13.80 1.86
C ALA A 441 17.54 12.83 0.67
N HIS A 442 18.59 12.62 -0.12
CA HIS A 442 18.50 11.88 -1.38
C HIS A 442 19.64 10.88 -1.56
N GLY A 443 20.89 11.28 -1.33
CA GLY A 443 22.07 10.49 -1.67
C GLY A 443 22.15 9.11 -0.99
N GLN A 444 21.74 9.02 0.28
CA GLN A 444 21.77 7.75 1.03
C GLN A 444 20.86 6.70 0.40
N TYR A 445 19.67 7.09 -0.06
CA TYR A 445 18.70 6.17 -0.66
C TYR A 445 19.17 5.70 -2.03
N VAL A 446 19.66 6.63 -2.87
CA VAL A 446 20.19 6.30 -4.20
C VAL A 446 21.38 5.34 -4.08
N THR A 447 22.33 5.64 -3.19
CA THR A 447 23.53 4.80 -3.05
C THR A 447 23.26 3.46 -2.39
N HIS A 448 22.29 3.39 -1.46
CA HIS A 448 21.85 2.14 -0.89
C HIS A 448 21.22 1.23 -1.96
N LEU A 449 20.36 1.76 -2.83
CA LEU A 449 19.80 0.99 -3.94
C LEU A 449 20.88 0.47 -4.91
N ILE A 450 21.89 1.30 -5.21
CA ILE A 450 23.05 0.86 -6.01
C ILE A 450 23.78 -0.29 -5.29
N ASP A 451 23.98 -0.20 -3.98
CA ASP A 451 24.60 -1.28 -3.21
C ASP A 451 23.79 -2.57 -3.27
N LEU A 452 22.47 -2.51 -3.09
CA LEU A 452 21.60 -3.68 -3.21
C LEU A 452 21.65 -4.29 -4.62
N SER A 453 21.62 -3.45 -5.66
CA SER A 453 21.75 -3.89 -7.06
C SER A 453 23.09 -4.56 -7.32
N VAL A 454 24.19 -4.01 -6.79
CA VAL A 454 25.53 -4.62 -6.89
C VAL A 454 25.57 -5.96 -6.16
N TYR A 455 24.98 -6.06 -4.97
CA TYR A 455 24.92 -7.33 -4.24
C TYR A 455 24.09 -8.37 -4.98
N ALA A 456 22.92 -8.02 -5.50
CA ALA A 456 22.09 -8.91 -6.31
C ALA A 456 22.76 -9.30 -7.64
N THR A 457 23.46 -8.38 -8.30
CA THR A 457 24.20 -8.68 -9.54
C THR A 457 25.32 -9.69 -9.29
N ARG A 458 26.01 -9.62 -8.13
CA ARG A 458 27.08 -10.58 -7.79
C ARG A 458 26.58 -12.01 -7.68
N THR A 459 25.33 -12.23 -7.28
CA THR A 459 24.75 -13.57 -7.14
C THR A 459 24.48 -14.24 -8.49
N LEU A 460 24.48 -13.49 -9.61
CA LEU A 460 24.38 -14.06 -10.97
C LEU A 460 25.57 -14.96 -11.34
N SER A 461 26.64 -14.95 -10.56
CA SER A 461 27.78 -15.87 -10.72
C SER A 461 27.63 -17.18 -9.94
N GLU A 462 26.54 -17.35 -9.20
CA GLU A 462 26.25 -18.54 -8.39
C GLU A 462 25.50 -19.62 -9.19
N GLY A 463 24.73 -20.47 -8.50
CA GLY A 463 24.04 -21.60 -9.12
C GLY A 463 22.80 -21.20 -9.94
N PRO A 464 22.29 -22.12 -10.78
CA PRO A 464 21.19 -21.82 -11.70
C PRO A 464 19.87 -21.36 -11.04
N GLU A 465 19.53 -21.87 -9.85
CA GLU A 465 18.35 -21.41 -9.11
C GLU A 465 18.54 -19.98 -8.63
N VAL A 466 19.73 -19.63 -8.12
CA VAL A 466 20.07 -18.25 -7.75
C VAL A 466 19.99 -17.33 -8.96
N VAL A 467 20.56 -17.71 -10.10
CA VAL A 467 20.51 -16.93 -11.34
C VAL A 467 19.07 -16.68 -11.80
N ALA A 468 18.23 -17.71 -11.77
CA ALA A 468 16.83 -17.61 -12.21
C ALA A 468 16.02 -16.62 -11.35
N VAL A 469 16.27 -16.56 -10.04
CA VAL A 469 15.61 -15.62 -9.13
C VAL A 469 16.23 -14.22 -9.24
N ALA A 470 17.57 -14.12 -9.19
CA ALA A 470 18.29 -12.85 -9.24
C ALA A 470 17.94 -12.03 -10.48
N GLN A 471 17.86 -12.66 -11.65
CA GLN A 471 17.54 -11.97 -12.90
C GLN A 471 16.14 -11.34 -12.85
N GLY A 472 15.13 -12.06 -12.35
CA GLY A 472 13.77 -11.52 -12.23
C GLY A 472 13.67 -10.36 -11.24
N VAL A 473 14.47 -10.39 -10.17
CA VAL A 473 14.55 -9.29 -9.19
C VAL A 473 15.24 -8.07 -9.80
N LEU A 474 16.33 -8.26 -10.53
CA LEU A 474 17.08 -7.19 -11.20
C LEU A 474 16.29 -6.55 -12.35
N ASP A 475 15.41 -7.30 -13.01
CA ASP A 475 14.48 -6.80 -14.03
C ASP A 475 13.19 -6.20 -13.41
N GLY A 476 13.05 -6.29 -12.09
CA GLY A 476 11.93 -5.79 -11.30
C GLY A 476 12.16 -4.40 -10.68
N PRO A 477 11.27 -3.95 -9.79
CA PRO A 477 11.44 -2.69 -9.09
C PRO A 477 12.58 -2.77 -8.06
N ASP A 478 13.28 -1.66 -7.85
CA ASP A 478 14.35 -1.53 -6.86
C ASP A 478 13.91 -1.97 -5.44
N SER A 479 12.64 -1.79 -5.12
CA SER A 479 12.01 -2.19 -3.86
C SER A 479 12.09 -3.70 -3.59
N ALA A 480 12.26 -4.53 -4.62
CA ALA A 480 12.37 -5.99 -4.50
C ALA A 480 13.79 -6.47 -4.09
N LEU A 481 14.83 -5.65 -4.27
CA LEU A 481 16.22 -6.06 -4.06
C LEU A 481 16.52 -6.45 -2.61
N GLN A 482 15.99 -5.69 -1.64
CA GLN A 482 16.20 -5.96 -0.23
C GLN A 482 15.57 -7.29 0.19
N ALA A 483 14.30 -7.52 -0.17
CA ALA A 483 13.59 -8.76 0.14
C ALA A 483 14.28 -9.99 -0.48
N TYR A 484 14.85 -9.82 -1.68
CA TYR A 484 15.65 -10.86 -2.31
C TYR A 484 16.89 -11.23 -1.49
N LEU A 485 17.65 -10.24 -1.06
CA LEU A 485 18.88 -10.45 -0.29
C LEU A 485 18.61 -11.00 1.11
N ASP A 486 17.51 -10.59 1.75
CA ASP A 486 17.17 -11.00 3.12
C ASP A 486 16.63 -12.43 3.22
N GLY A 487 15.99 -12.95 2.17
CA GLY A 487 15.31 -14.25 2.23
C GLY A 487 15.50 -15.11 0.98
N GLU A 488 15.09 -14.61 -0.18
CA GLU A 488 14.98 -15.43 -1.40
C GLU A 488 16.33 -15.95 -1.90
N LEU A 489 17.41 -15.21 -1.71
CA LEU A 489 18.77 -15.64 -2.04
C LEU A 489 19.17 -16.91 -1.26
N LEU A 490 18.92 -16.95 0.04
CA LEU A 490 19.24 -18.12 0.86
C LEU A 490 18.42 -19.34 0.43
N LYS A 491 17.13 -19.13 0.11
CA LYS A 491 16.25 -20.18 -0.40
C LYS A 491 16.73 -20.72 -1.74
N ALA A 492 17.12 -19.85 -2.67
CA ALA A 492 17.65 -20.26 -3.97
C ALA A 492 18.98 -21.04 -3.84
N ARG A 493 19.90 -20.59 -2.97
CA ARG A 493 21.16 -21.30 -2.67
C ARG A 493 20.91 -22.70 -2.10
N ALA A 494 19.91 -22.85 -1.23
CA ALA A 494 19.53 -24.16 -0.70
C ALA A 494 19.05 -25.12 -1.82
N ARG A 495 18.28 -24.61 -2.79
CA ARG A 495 17.84 -25.40 -3.96
C ARG A 495 19.00 -25.78 -4.89
N ASP A 496 19.96 -24.88 -5.09
CA ASP A 496 21.19 -25.20 -5.84
C ASP A 496 22.03 -26.27 -5.14
N ALA A 497 22.22 -26.15 -3.82
CA ALA A 497 22.94 -27.16 -3.03
C ALA A 497 22.26 -28.53 -3.08
N PHE A 498 20.92 -28.57 -2.98
CA PHE A 498 20.13 -29.79 -3.14
C PHE A 498 20.36 -30.43 -4.51
N THR A 499 20.25 -29.63 -5.59
CA THR A 499 20.46 -30.11 -6.96
C THR A 499 21.88 -30.64 -7.17
N ALA A 500 22.89 -29.97 -6.61
CA ALA A 500 24.28 -30.40 -6.70
C ALA A 500 24.53 -31.76 -6.01
N GLN A 501 23.92 -31.98 -4.84
CA GLN A 501 24.01 -33.26 -4.13
C GLN A 501 23.37 -34.40 -4.93
N HIS A 502 22.19 -34.16 -5.51
CA HIS A 502 21.52 -35.13 -6.40
C HIS A 502 22.39 -35.48 -7.60
N VAL A 503 22.95 -34.48 -8.30
CA VAL A 503 23.82 -34.70 -9.46
C VAL A 503 25.07 -35.50 -9.09
N ALA A 504 25.70 -35.23 -7.93
CA ALA A 504 26.85 -35.98 -7.47
C ALA A 504 26.52 -37.47 -7.23
N LYS A 505 25.37 -37.76 -6.61
CA LYS A 505 24.86 -39.11 -6.37
C LYS A 505 24.62 -39.87 -7.67
N VAL A 506 23.95 -39.25 -8.65
CA VAL A 506 23.73 -39.87 -9.96
C VAL A 506 25.05 -40.11 -10.71
N ASN A 507 25.99 -39.16 -10.66
CA ASN A 507 27.30 -39.32 -11.29
C ASN A 507 28.08 -40.52 -10.74
N ALA A 508 27.99 -40.77 -9.43
CA ALA A 508 28.62 -41.94 -8.82
C ALA A 508 28.05 -43.26 -9.38
N LEU A 509 26.73 -43.35 -9.56
CA LEU A 509 26.08 -44.52 -10.15
C LEU A 509 26.46 -44.70 -11.62
N VAL A 510 26.49 -43.62 -12.40
CA VAL A 510 26.93 -43.66 -13.81
C VAL A 510 28.39 -44.11 -13.92
N ALA A 511 29.26 -43.62 -13.04
CA ALA A 511 30.67 -44.03 -13.00
C ALA A 511 30.83 -45.51 -12.62
N GLU A 512 30.02 -46.01 -11.69
CA GLU A 512 29.99 -47.44 -11.33
C GLU A 512 29.57 -48.30 -12.53
N ALA A 513 28.51 -47.91 -13.26
CA ALA A 513 28.10 -48.60 -14.48
C ALA A 513 29.19 -48.62 -15.55
N ALA A 514 29.89 -47.49 -15.73
CA ALA A 514 30.99 -47.36 -16.67
C ALA A 514 32.21 -48.21 -16.29
N ALA A 515 32.52 -48.34 -15.00
CA ALA A 515 33.63 -49.19 -14.52
C ALA A 515 33.34 -50.70 -14.65
N LEU A 516 32.08 -51.08 -14.85
CA LEU A 516 31.70 -52.47 -15.11
C LEU A 516 31.97 -52.87 -16.57
N ALA A 517 31.76 -51.94 -17.51
CA ALA A 517 32.04 -52.09 -18.93
C ALA A 517 33.54 -52.21 -19.19
#